data_AF-L8LVC8-F1
#
_entry.id   AF-L8LVC8-F1
#
_cell.length_a   1.000
_cell.length_b   1.000
_cell.length_c   1.000
_cell.angle_alpha   90.00
_cell.angle_beta   90.00
_cell.angle_gamma   90.00
#
_symmetry.space_group_name_H-M   'P 1'
#
loop_
_entity.id
_entity.type
_entity.pdbx_description
1 polymer ?
#
loop_
_entity_poly.entity_id
_entity_poly.type
_entity_poly.pdbx_seq_one_letter_code
_entity_poly.pdbx_strand_id
1 'polypeptide(L)' 'MRQSLALYYYNNGRPAEEISEGHTTIFRVRDGEEIEKQEKSEKFIKKLIPPIIFDLKNALLKK' A
#
# COMPACT_ATOMS: atom_id res chain seq x y z
N MET A 1 -39.42 -30.93 0.96
CA MET A 1 -38.91 -30.71 2.33
C MET A 1 -37.95 -29.53 2.28
N ARG A 2 -38.17 -28.48 3.08
CA ARG A 2 -37.25 -27.33 3.15
C ARG A 2 -36.14 -27.66 4.14
N GLN A 3 -34.89 -27.69 3.69
CA GLN A 3 -33.74 -27.76 4.59
C GLN A 3 -33.39 -26.35 5.08
N SER A 4 -32.88 -26.24 6.31
CA SER A 4 -32.33 -24.97 6.79
C SER A 4 -31.05 -24.64 6.03
N LEU A 5 -30.78 -23.35 5.83
CA LEU A 5 -29.61 -22.87 5.10
C LEU A 5 -28.30 -23.37 5.73
N ALA A 6 -28.22 -23.38 7.06
CA ALA A 6 -27.06 -23.88 7.79
C ALA A 6 -26.79 -25.37 7.53
N LEU A 7 -27.83 -26.21 7.45
CA LEU A 7 -27.67 -27.65 7.18
C LEU A 7 -27.22 -27.92 5.75
N TYR A 8 -27.72 -27.13 4.79
CA TYR A 8 -27.31 -27.23 3.38
C TYR A 8 -25.81 -26.97 3.22
N TYR A 9 -25.28 -25.91 3.86
CA TYR A 9 -23.85 -25.59 3.83
C TYR A 9 -22.98 -26.60 4.59
N TYR A 10 -23.49 -27.22 5.65
CA TYR A 10 -22.73 -28.26 6.35
C TYR A 10 -22.53 -29.52 5.48
N ASN A 11 -23.59 -29.96 4.79
CA ASN A 11 -23.53 -31.19 3.99
C ASN A 11 -22.84 -30.99 2.64
N ASN A 12 -23.11 -29.87 1.95
CA ASN A 12 -22.63 -29.64 0.58
C ASN A 12 -21.42 -28.69 0.53
N GLY A 13 -21.02 -28.12 1.67
CA GLY A 13 -20.01 -27.08 1.72
C GLY A 13 -20.53 -25.73 1.21
N ARG A 14 -19.59 -24.78 1.06
CA ARG A 14 -19.89 -23.50 0.40
C ARG A 14 -19.91 -23.69 -1.12
N PRO A 15 -20.87 -23.08 -1.83
CA PRO A 15 -20.88 -23.10 -3.28
C PRO A 15 -19.63 -22.40 -3.84
N ALA A 16 -19.13 -22.87 -4.99
CA ALA A 16 -17.88 -22.38 -5.59
C ALA A 16 -17.87 -20.87 -5.85
N GLU A 17 -19.04 -20.28 -6.11
CA GLU A 17 -19.24 -18.84 -6.32
C GLU A 17 -18.95 -17.99 -5.07
N GLU A 18 -19.06 -18.57 -3.87
CA GLU A 18 -18.80 -17.89 -2.60
C GLU A 18 -17.36 -18.11 -2.08
N ILE A 19 -16.61 -19.01 -2.73
CA ILE A 19 -15.23 -19.32 -2.36
C ILE A 19 -14.31 -18.32 -3.06
N SER A 20 -13.88 -17.28 -2.35
CA SER A 20 -12.86 -16.36 -2.85
C SER A 20 -11.46 -16.98 -2.69
N GLU A 21 -10.69 -17.03 -3.79
CA GLU A 21 -9.39 -17.72 -3.85
C GLU A 21 -8.26 -17.04 -3.05
N GLY A 22 -8.50 -15.87 -2.43
CA GLY A 22 -7.49 -15.26 -1.57
C GLY A 22 -7.91 -13.92 -0.98
N HIS A 23 -7.93 -13.83 0.35
CA HIS A 23 -8.01 -12.56 1.05
C HIS A 23 -6.61 -11.97 1.22
N THR A 24 -6.41 -10.75 0.74
CA THR A 24 -5.18 -9.98 0.96
C THR A 24 -5.48 -8.78 1.87
N THR A 25 -4.56 -8.48 2.79
CA THR A 25 -4.62 -7.28 3.64
C THR A 25 -3.83 -6.11 3.03
N ILE A 26 -3.34 -6.25 1.79
CA ILE A 26 -2.55 -5.22 1.13
C ILE A 26 -3.46 -4.04 0.76
N PHE A 27 -3.03 -2.85 1.17
CA PHE A 27 -3.69 -1.60 0.83
C PHE A 27 -3.72 -1.38 -0.69
N ARG A 28 -4.90 -1.09 -1.24
CA ARG A 28 -5.11 -0.76 -2.66
C ARG A 28 -5.68 0.65 -2.77
N VAL A 29 -5.03 1.45 -3.60
CA VAL A 29 -5.45 2.81 -3.95
C VAL A 29 -6.72 2.75 -4.80
N ARG A 30 -7.67 3.64 -4.58
CA ARG A 30 -8.86 3.74 -5.44
C ARG A 30 -8.53 4.49 -6.73
N ASP A 31 -9.20 4.12 -7.81
CA ASP A 31 -9.08 4.84 -9.08
C ASP A 31 -9.54 6.30 -8.86
N GLY A 32 -8.64 7.26 -9.09
CA GLY A 32 -8.88 8.69 -8.86
C GLY A 32 -8.33 9.26 -7.54
N GLU A 33 -7.76 8.43 -6.66
CA GLU A 33 -7.00 8.92 -5.50
C GLU A 33 -5.54 9.19 -5.91
N GLU A 34 -5.14 10.46 -6.01
CA GLU A 34 -3.75 10.85 -6.14
C GLU A 34 -3.03 10.69 -4.80
N ILE A 35 -2.49 9.50 -4.54
CA ILE A 35 -1.52 9.36 -3.46
C ILE A 35 -0.23 9.99 -3.96
N GLU A 36 0.19 11.07 -3.32
CA GLU A 36 1.53 11.63 -3.49
C GLU A 36 2.55 10.52 -3.15
N LYS A 37 2.99 9.79 -4.17
CA LYS A 37 4.15 8.90 -4.07
C LYS A 37 5.32 9.82 -3.81
N GLN A 38 5.65 10.04 -2.53
CA GLN A 38 6.93 10.65 -2.18
C GLN A 38 8.01 9.82 -2.87
N GLU A 39 8.64 10.41 -3.87
CA GLU A 39 9.58 9.67 -4.70
C GLU A 39 10.69 9.15 -3.80
N LYS A 40 10.93 7.83 -3.86
CA LYS A 40 11.97 7.19 -3.03
C LYS A 40 13.34 7.82 -3.28
N SER A 41 13.55 8.38 -4.47
CA SER A 41 14.73 9.13 -4.92
C SER A 41 15.05 10.31 -4.00
N GLU A 42 14.08 11.17 -3.70
CA GLU A 42 14.30 12.38 -2.88
C GLU A 42 14.77 12.04 -1.47
N LYS A 43 14.19 11.00 -0.86
CA LYS A 43 14.61 10.52 0.46
C LYS A 43 16.02 9.94 0.44
N PHE A 44 16.41 9.28 -0.65
CA PHE A 44 17.77 8.77 -0.83
C PHE A 44 18.78 9.89 -1.00
N ILE A 45 18.46 10.90 -1.80
CA ILE A 45 19.32 12.08 -2.01
C ILE A 45 19.52 12.82 -0.67
N LYS A 46 18.45 13.03 0.10
CA LYS A 46 18.53 13.64 1.44
C LYS A 46 19.33 12.81 2.46
N LYS A 47 19.39 11.48 2.30
CA LYS A 47 20.21 10.60 3.14
C LYS A 47 21.67 10.55 2.71
N LEU A 48 21.93 10.70 1.42
CA LEU A 48 23.27 10.63 0.85
C LEU A 48 24.04 11.95 1.03
N ILE A 49 23.35 13.08 0.97
CA ILE A 49 23.95 14.42 1.08
C ILE A 49 23.90 14.86 2.56
N PRO A 50 25.05 14.96 3.25
CA PRO A 50 25.09 15.49 4.61
C PRO A 50 24.73 16.99 4.63
N PRO A 51 24.14 17.49 5.73
CA PRO A 51 23.74 18.90 5.86
C PRO A 51 24.92 19.88 5.70
N ILE A 52 26.16 19.43 5.99
CA ILE A 52 27.41 20.19 5.80
C ILE A 52 27.52 20.77 4.38
N ILE A 53 27.04 20.06 3.34
CA ILE A 53 27.15 20.53 1.95
C ILE A 53 26.28 21.78 1.72
N PHE A 54 25.13 21.85 2.40
CA PHE A 54 24.22 22.99 2.34
C PHE A 54 24.84 24.21 3.03
N ASP A 55 25.48 24.00 4.18
CA ASP A 55 26.19 25.04 4.92
C ASP A 55 27.37 25.60 4.11
N LEU A 56 28.13 24.73 3.43
CA LEU A 56 29.23 25.12 2.56
C LEU A 56 28.75 25.94 1.37
N LYS A 57 27.66 25.53 0.71
CA LYS A 57 27.05 26.27 -0.40
C LYS A 57 26.61 27.67 0.05
N ASN A 58 25.97 27.79 1.21
CA ASN A 58 25.54 29.07 1.76
C ASN A 58 26.73 29.96 2.12
N ALA A 59 27.80 29.40 2.67
CA ALA A 59 29.04 30.13 2.97
C ALA A 59 29.74 30.62 1.69
N LEU A 60 29.72 29.82 0.61
CA LEU A 60 30.32 30.18 -0.67
C LEU A 60 29.51 31.23 -1.45
N LEU A 61 28.17 31.15 -1.39
CA LEU A 61 27.25 32.12 -2.02
C LEU A 61 27.22 33.48 -1.32
N LYS A 62 27.64 33.56 -0.05
CA LYS A 62 27.70 34.79 0.73
C LYS A 62 28.98 35.60 0.52
N LYS A 63 29.92 35.09 -0.28
CA LYS A 63 31.22 35.67 -0.57
C LYS A 63 31.25 36.20 -2.00
#